data_AF-A0A6A4ZKA6-F1
#
_entry.id   AF-A0A6A4ZKA6-F1
#
_cell.length_a   1.000
_cell.length_b   1.000
_cell.length_c   1.000
_cell.angle_alpha   90.00
_cell.angle_beta   90.00
_cell.angle_gamma   90.00
#
_symmetry.space_group_name_H-M   'P 1'
#
loop_
_entity.id
_entity.type
_entity.pdbx_description
1 polymer ?
#
loop_
_entity_poly.entity_id
_entity_poly.type
_entity_poly.pdbx_seq_one_letter_code
_entity_poly.pdbx_strand_id
1 'polypeptide(L)'
;MSNSPVRWLRAQRPVLVPDADDTPQTVFLKSQYATLFAIYIVSYTITFVLCVSLLLYLRRNRSTAFKGDAEAARKVILPSFEPLFWVLSSISGVYLTYFLVASFAGFNGSLVSGWYSELLFQGRTFMFFLVVVFLLQRSVSFQALVRSVGVAFALAVLSVVIVAATSDATPLVRLVAISLYRFFFVGCLLWLLARPMSRASVRTQREFCFFAIVHFVLLFAYSILFYLGDVQNGMIFVYCKVILVTISPFFVWRLLKADTEHWRGFSNRAV
;
A
#
# COMPACT_ATOMS: atom_id res chain seq x y z
N MET A 1 -25.08 31.89 -23.85
CA MET A 1 -24.48 30.65 -24.40
C MET A 1 -23.23 30.30 -23.60
N SER A 2 -23.18 29.05 -23.10
CA SER A 2 -22.06 28.35 -22.45
C SER A 2 -21.58 28.83 -21.06
N ASN A 3 -22.40 28.56 -20.03
CA ASN A 3 -21.91 28.40 -18.66
C ASN A 3 -21.22 27.04 -18.56
N SER A 4 -19.89 27.02 -18.63
CA SER A 4 -19.12 25.78 -18.45
C SER A 4 -19.22 25.31 -16.98
N PRO A 5 -19.51 24.02 -16.72
CA PRO A 5 -19.64 23.46 -15.37
C PRO A 5 -18.32 23.43 -14.57
N VAL A 6 -17.22 23.91 -15.15
CA VAL A 6 -15.87 23.89 -14.58
C VAL A 6 -15.61 25.05 -13.62
N ARG A 7 -16.47 26.09 -13.61
CA ARG A 7 -16.25 27.29 -12.79
C ARG A 7 -16.32 27.00 -11.28
N TRP A 8 -17.20 26.08 -10.88
CA TRP A 8 -17.38 25.69 -9.47
C TRP A 8 -16.19 24.89 -8.91
N LEU A 9 -15.49 24.13 -9.76
CA LEU A 9 -14.25 23.42 -9.38
C LEU A 9 -13.07 24.38 -9.16
N ARG A 10 -13.11 25.59 -9.76
CA ARG A 10 -12.06 26.60 -9.58
C ARG A 10 -12.27 27.44 -8.32
N ALA A 11 -13.53 27.64 -7.92
CA ALA A 11 -13.90 28.47 -6.77
C ALA A 11 -13.63 27.81 -5.40
N GLN A 12 -13.41 26.48 -5.36
CA GLN A 12 -13.09 25.74 -4.13
C GLN A 12 -11.59 25.55 -3.89
N ARG A 13 -10.70 26.09 -4.73
CA ARG A 13 -9.28 26.12 -4.34
C ARG A 13 -9.14 27.19 -3.27
N PRO A 14 -8.82 26.85 -2.01
CA PRO A 14 -8.44 27.88 -1.05
C PRO A 14 -7.29 28.67 -1.68
N VAL A 15 -7.46 29.99 -1.74
CA VAL A 15 -6.37 30.89 -2.12
C VAL A 15 -5.31 30.70 -1.06
N LEU A 16 -4.29 29.90 -1.40
CA LEU A 16 -3.13 29.68 -0.57
C LEU A 16 -2.41 31.02 -0.44
N VAL A 17 -2.63 31.70 0.69
CA VAL A 17 -1.82 32.84 1.09
C VAL A 17 -0.42 32.28 1.34
N PRO A 18 0.59 32.66 0.55
CA PRO A 18 1.96 32.21 0.79
C PRO A 18 2.41 32.78 2.14
N ASP A 19 2.91 31.92 3.02
CA ASP A 19 3.61 32.39 4.22
C ASP A 19 4.93 33.03 3.79
N ALA A 20 5.44 34.01 4.54
CA ALA A 20 6.62 34.79 4.18
C ALA A 20 7.92 33.97 3.99
N ASP A 21 7.91 32.69 4.38
CA ASP A 21 9.03 31.74 4.31
C ASP A 21 8.79 30.60 3.29
N ASP A 22 7.71 30.66 2.50
CA ASP A 22 7.37 29.62 1.52
C ASP A 22 8.26 29.72 0.27
N THR A 23 9.12 28.72 0.06
CA THR A 23 9.85 28.59 -1.21
C THR A 23 8.87 28.29 -2.38
N PRO A 24 9.19 28.64 -3.63
CA PRO A 24 8.33 28.35 -4.80
C PRO A 24 7.92 26.86 -4.91
N GLN A 25 8.78 25.97 -4.43
CA GLN A 25 8.54 24.53 -4.35
C GLN A 25 7.44 24.16 -3.36
N THR A 26 7.41 24.78 -2.18
CA THR A 26 6.39 24.53 -1.16
C THR A 26 5.01 25.04 -1.61
N VAL A 27 4.95 26.20 -2.27
CA VAL A 27 3.72 26.73 -2.87
C VAL A 27 3.18 25.76 -3.92
N PHE A 28 4.06 25.22 -4.78
CA PHE A 28 3.66 24.20 -5.75
C PHE A 28 3.11 22.93 -5.06
N LEU A 29 3.79 22.39 -4.05
CA LEU A 29 3.30 21.22 -3.30
C LEU A 29 1.93 21.47 -2.66
N LYS A 30 1.76 22.63 -2.01
CA LYS A 30 0.49 23.03 -1.40
C LYS A 30 -0.62 23.08 -2.45
N SER A 31 -0.33 23.54 -3.67
CA SER A 31 -1.30 23.57 -4.78
C SER A 31 -1.77 22.17 -5.24
N GLN A 32 -0.94 21.14 -5.05
CA GLN A 32 -1.24 19.77 -5.46
C GLN A 32 -2.02 18.97 -4.40
N TYR A 33 -2.22 19.52 -3.19
CA TYR A 33 -2.83 18.80 -2.08
C TYR A 33 -4.26 18.34 -2.34
N ALA A 34 -5.10 19.22 -2.87
CA ALA A 34 -6.48 18.86 -3.20
C ALA A 34 -6.52 17.67 -4.18
N THR A 35 -5.64 17.70 -5.18
CA THR A 35 -5.50 16.61 -6.16
C THR A 35 -5.00 15.32 -5.51
N LEU A 36 -3.96 15.38 -4.68
CA LEU A 36 -3.43 14.21 -3.96
C LEU A 36 -4.47 13.59 -3.03
N PHE A 37 -5.22 14.40 -2.28
CA PHE A 37 -6.29 13.91 -1.41
C PHE A 37 -7.39 13.22 -2.21
N ALA A 38 -7.84 13.82 -3.31
CA ALA A 38 -8.84 13.22 -4.19
C ALA A 38 -8.37 11.87 -4.74
N ILE A 39 -7.13 11.81 -5.25
CA ILE A 39 -6.53 10.56 -5.74
C ILE A 39 -6.42 9.54 -4.60
N TYR A 40 -6.01 9.95 -3.40
CA TYR A 40 -5.92 9.06 -2.25
C TYR A 40 -7.28 8.48 -1.85
N ILE A 41 -8.33 9.30 -1.80
CA ILE A 41 -9.71 8.84 -1.53
C ILE A 41 -10.12 7.80 -2.57
N VAL A 42 -9.94 8.09 -3.86
CA VAL A 42 -10.30 7.16 -4.95
C VAL A 42 -9.52 5.85 -4.83
N SER A 43 -8.20 5.93 -4.67
CA SER A 43 -7.35 4.75 -4.52
C SER A 43 -7.69 3.90 -3.30
N TYR A 44 -7.90 4.51 -2.12
CA TYR A 44 -8.26 3.78 -0.91
C TYR A 44 -9.67 3.21 -1.01
N THR A 45 -10.61 3.90 -1.67
CA THR A 45 -11.95 3.37 -1.95
C THR A 45 -11.88 2.13 -2.81
N ILE A 46 -11.15 2.17 -3.93
CA ILE A 46 -10.99 1.01 -4.82
C ILE A 46 -10.31 -0.15 -4.05
N THR A 47 -9.24 0.14 -3.32
CA THR A 47 -8.52 -0.87 -2.53
C THR A 47 -9.44 -1.52 -1.49
N PHE A 48 -10.20 -0.72 -0.75
CA PHE A 48 -11.16 -1.17 0.25
C PHE A 48 -12.27 -2.01 -0.38
N VAL A 49 -12.91 -1.53 -1.45
CA VAL A 49 -13.95 -2.25 -2.18
C VAL A 49 -13.42 -3.57 -2.74
N LEU A 50 -12.20 -3.61 -3.27
CA LEU A 50 -11.57 -4.85 -3.73
C LEU A 50 -11.34 -5.82 -2.58
N CYS A 51 -10.78 -5.38 -1.45
CA CYS A 51 -10.60 -6.22 -0.27
C CYS A 51 -11.93 -6.78 0.28
N VAL A 52 -12.96 -5.94 0.40
CA VAL A 52 -14.30 -6.36 0.84
C VAL A 52 -14.96 -7.31 -0.16
N SER A 53 -14.84 -7.03 -1.46
CA SER A 53 -15.37 -7.90 -2.51
C SER A 53 -14.72 -9.28 -2.48
N LEU A 54 -13.41 -9.35 -2.23
CA LEU A 54 -12.69 -10.61 -2.03
C LEU A 54 -13.17 -11.34 -0.76
N LEU A 55 -13.40 -10.63 0.36
CA LEU A 55 -13.98 -11.22 1.58
C LEU A 55 -15.37 -11.81 1.33
N LEU A 56 -16.25 -11.07 0.65
CA LEU A 56 -17.60 -11.53 0.31
C LEU A 56 -17.55 -12.73 -0.64
N TYR A 57 -16.67 -12.69 -1.64
CA TYR A 57 -16.43 -13.81 -2.56
C TYR A 57 -16.00 -15.08 -1.82
N LEU A 58 -15.05 -14.96 -0.88
CA LEU A 58 -14.58 -16.07 -0.05
C LEU A 58 -15.71 -16.65 0.82
N ARG A 59 -16.49 -15.79 1.50
CA ARG A 59 -17.61 -16.22 2.35
C ARG A 59 -18.72 -16.89 1.56
N ARG A 60 -19.06 -16.34 0.39
CA ARG A 60 -20.08 -16.92 -0.50
C ARG A 60 -19.66 -18.29 -1.00
N ASN A 61 -18.44 -18.43 -1.52
CA ASN A 61 -17.95 -19.73 -1.99
C ASN A 61 -17.87 -20.77 -0.88
N ARG A 62 -17.52 -20.35 0.35
CA ARG A 62 -17.52 -21.24 1.51
C ARG A 62 -18.93 -21.71 1.89
N SER A 63 -19.90 -20.81 1.92
CA SER A 63 -21.31 -21.17 2.16
C SER A 63 -21.84 -22.15 1.10
N THR A 64 -21.48 -21.95 -0.17
CA THR A 64 -21.86 -22.88 -1.26
C THR A 64 -21.13 -24.23 -1.14
N ALA A 65 -19.86 -24.25 -0.76
CA ALA A 65 -19.11 -25.50 -0.55
C ALA A 65 -19.72 -26.36 0.57
N PHE A 66 -20.20 -25.74 1.66
CA PHE A 66 -20.89 -26.48 2.73
C PHE A 66 -22.25 -27.05 2.30
N LYS A 67 -22.81 -26.60 1.18
CA LYS A 67 -24.04 -27.16 0.58
C LYS A 67 -23.76 -28.35 -0.34
N GLY A 68 -22.52 -28.85 -0.41
CA GLY A 68 -22.16 -30.07 -1.15
C GLY A 68 -21.69 -29.85 -2.59
N ASP A 69 -21.48 -28.61 -3.02
CA ASP A 69 -20.94 -28.31 -4.35
C ASP A 69 -19.42 -28.57 -4.42
N ALA A 70 -19.05 -29.64 -5.12
CA ALA A 70 -17.67 -30.07 -5.32
C ALA A 70 -16.83 -29.10 -6.17
N GLU A 71 -17.46 -28.27 -7.01
CA GLU A 71 -16.76 -27.25 -7.77
C GLU A 71 -16.46 -26.02 -6.91
N ALA A 72 -17.41 -25.62 -6.05
CA ALA A 72 -17.21 -24.57 -5.06
C ALA A 72 -16.13 -24.96 -4.04
N ALA A 73 -16.13 -26.21 -3.57
CA ALA A 73 -15.11 -26.74 -2.66
C ALA A 73 -13.68 -26.59 -3.23
N ARG A 74 -13.50 -26.81 -4.53
CA ARG A 74 -12.21 -26.62 -5.23
C ARG A 74 -11.78 -25.16 -5.35
N LYS A 75 -12.69 -24.18 -5.25
CA LYS A 75 -12.37 -22.74 -5.33
C LYS A 75 -12.22 -22.05 -3.97
N VAL A 76 -12.52 -22.74 -2.86
CA VAL A 76 -12.40 -22.19 -1.50
C VAL A 76 -10.93 -22.05 -1.09
N ILE A 77 -10.44 -20.83 -1.01
CA ILE A 77 -9.14 -20.54 -0.41
C ILE A 77 -9.15 -20.90 1.09
N LEU A 78 -7.98 -21.21 1.66
CA LEU A 78 -7.85 -21.59 3.07
C LEU A 78 -8.53 -20.57 4.00
N PRO A 79 -9.31 -21.03 5.01
CA PRO A 79 -9.99 -20.14 5.97
C PRO A 79 -9.04 -19.19 6.69
N SER A 80 -7.76 -19.56 6.81
CA SER A 80 -6.72 -18.77 7.45
C SER A 80 -6.33 -17.49 6.70
N PHE A 81 -6.74 -17.30 5.44
CA PHE A 81 -6.54 -16.04 4.71
C PHE A 81 -7.70 -15.05 4.85
N GLU A 82 -8.85 -15.46 5.37
CA GLU A 82 -9.95 -14.53 5.66
C GLU A 82 -9.54 -13.44 6.67
N PRO A 83 -8.87 -13.76 7.81
CA PRO A 83 -8.42 -12.74 8.75
C PRO A 83 -7.36 -11.77 8.15
N LEU A 84 -6.56 -12.23 7.19
CA LEU A 84 -5.58 -11.38 6.49
C LEU A 84 -6.30 -10.28 5.70
N PHE A 85 -7.34 -10.63 4.94
CA PHE A 85 -8.13 -9.65 4.19
C PHE A 85 -8.93 -8.72 5.10
N TRP A 86 -9.35 -9.17 6.28
CA TRP A 86 -9.94 -8.30 7.31
C TRP A 86 -8.95 -7.24 7.78
N VAL A 87 -7.69 -7.60 8.05
CA VAL A 87 -6.66 -6.63 8.43
C VAL A 87 -6.41 -5.62 7.31
N LEU A 88 -6.25 -6.08 6.07
CA LEU A 88 -6.05 -5.22 4.90
C LEU A 88 -7.23 -4.26 4.67
N SER A 89 -8.46 -4.77 4.78
CA SER A 89 -9.68 -3.97 4.66
C SER A 89 -9.81 -2.97 5.81
N SER A 90 -9.50 -3.36 7.05
CA SER A 90 -9.59 -2.48 8.22
C SER A 90 -8.63 -1.30 8.10
N ILE A 91 -7.37 -1.56 7.73
CA ILE A 91 -6.37 -0.49 7.56
C ILE A 91 -6.77 0.43 6.41
N SER A 92 -7.16 -0.14 5.26
CA SER A 92 -7.64 0.66 4.12
C SER A 92 -8.85 1.51 4.49
N GLY A 93 -9.77 0.96 5.29
CA GLY A 93 -10.95 1.64 5.79
C GLY A 93 -10.61 2.79 6.72
N VAL A 94 -9.69 2.60 7.68
CA VAL A 94 -9.22 3.65 8.58
C VAL A 94 -8.60 4.81 7.79
N TYR A 95 -7.71 4.52 6.83
CA TYR A 95 -7.15 5.57 5.97
C TYR A 95 -8.22 6.23 5.09
N LEU A 96 -9.17 5.47 4.54
CA LEU A 96 -10.27 6.02 3.75
C LEU A 96 -11.13 6.99 4.59
N THR A 97 -11.55 6.58 5.77
CA THR A 97 -12.31 7.41 6.70
C THR A 97 -11.52 8.66 7.07
N TYR A 98 -10.22 8.53 7.35
CA TYR A 98 -9.36 9.67 7.60
C TYR A 98 -9.36 10.68 6.44
N PHE A 99 -9.11 10.24 5.21
CA PHE A 99 -9.09 11.14 4.05
C PHE A 99 -10.46 11.75 3.74
N LEU A 100 -11.56 11.02 3.96
CA LEU A 100 -12.91 11.55 3.82
C LEU A 100 -13.21 12.63 4.85
N VAL A 101 -12.99 12.34 6.13
CA VAL A 101 -13.22 13.30 7.23
C VAL A 101 -12.32 14.53 7.05
N ALA A 102 -11.04 14.34 6.73
CA ALA A 102 -10.12 15.44 6.48
C ALA A 102 -10.56 16.30 5.29
N SER A 103 -11.06 15.70 4.22
CA SER A 103 -11.62 16.42 3.06
C SER A 103 -12.86 17.23 3.43
N PHE A 104 -13.79 16.64 4.19
CA PHE A 104 -15.02 17.34 4.64
C PHE A 104 -14.72 18.46 5.64
N ALA A 105 -13.77 18.25 6.55
CA ALA A 105 -13.36 19.24 7.53
C ALA A 105 -12.45 20.34 6.95
N GLY A 106 -12.06 20.25 5.68
CA GLY A 106 -11.07 21.16 5.07
C GLY A 106 -9.69 21.07 5.72
N PHE A 107 -9.38 19.96 6.40
CA PHE A 107 -8.12 19.76 7.09
C PHE A 107 -7.01 19.45 6.09
N ASN A 108 -6.26 20.49 5.74
CA ASN A 108 -5.02 20.38 4.98
C ASN A 108 -3.85 20.12 5.95
N GLY A 109 -3.83 18.94 6.58
CA GLY A 109 -2.67 18.51 7.37
C GLY A 109 -1.40 18.68 6.53
N SER A 110 -0.37 19.32 7.11
CA SER A 110 0.82 19.70 6.35
C SER A 110 1.55 18.46 5.83
N LEU A 111 1.28 18.08 4.57
CA LEU A 111 2.04 17.07 3.83
C LEU A 111 3.51 17.51 3.62
N VAL A 112 3.84 18.79 3.90
CA VAL A 112 5.23 19.27 3.99
C VAL A 112 5.94 18.64 5.18
N SER A 113 5.20 18.28 6.24
CA SER A 113 5.78 17.64 7.40
C SER A 113 6.28 16.24 7.04
N GLY A 114 7.58 16.02 7.24
CA GLY A 114 8.26 14.78 6.87
C GLY A 114 7.69 13.55 7.58
N TRP A 115 7.38 13.64 8.88
CA TRP A 115 6.86 12.51 9.65
C TRP A 115 5.43 12.13 9.22
N TYR A 116 4.59 13.13 8.93
CA TYR A 116 3.20 12.92 8.55
C TYR A 116 3.10 12.34 7.13
N SER A 117 3.89 12.87 6.18
CA SER A 117 3.97 12.30 4.83
C SER A 117 4.52 10.86 4.84
N GLU A 118 5.50 10.56 5.70
CA GLU A 118 5.99 9.19 5.86
C GLU A 118 4.94 8.27 6.48
N LEU A 119 4.17 8.73 7.48
CA LEU A 119 3.09 7.93 8.08
C LEU A 119 2.02 7.54 7.05
N LEU A 120 1.63 8.47 6.18
CA LEU A 120 0.68 8.19 5.10
C LEU A 120 1.25 7.21 4.07
N PHE A 121 2.55 7.30 3.80
CA PHE A 121 3.24 6.35 2.93
C PHE A 121 3.27 4.94 3.54
N GLN A 122 3.62 4.83 4.82
CA GLN A 122 3.73 3.54 5.52
C GLN A 122 2.40 2.78 5.59
N GLY A 123 1.27 3.48 5.64
CA GLY A 123 -0.06 2.85 5.55
C GLY A 123 -0.25 1.97 4.31
N ARG A 124 0.32 2.38 3.18
CA ARG A 124 0.26 1.62 1.92
C ARG A 124 1.32 0.52 1.87
N THR A 125 2.53 0.87 2.31
CA THR A 125 3.67 -0.06 2.29
C THR A 125 3.48 -1.23 3.25
N PHE A 126 2.73 -1.00 4.34
CA PHE A 126 2.34 -2.03 5.29
C PHE A 126 1.71 -3.26 4.63
N MET A 127 0.90 -3.10 3.58
CA MET A 127 0.32 -4.24 2.87
C MET A 127 1.37 -5.15 2.26
N PHE A 128 2.41 -4.56 1.65
CA PHE A 128 3.52 -5.32 1.09
C PHE A 128 4.33 -6.02 2.19
N PHE A 129 4.62 -5.32 3.29
CA PHE A 129 5.29 -5.92 4.45
C PHE A 129 4.51 -7.09 5.01
N LEU A 130 3.21 -6.91 5.24
CA LEU A 130 2.34 -7.93 5.78
C LEU A 130 2.33 -9.19 4.90
N VAL A 131 2.15 -9.03 3.58
CA VAL A 131 2.09 -10.16 2.65
C VAL A 131 3.43 -10.89 2.56
N VAL A 132 4.55 -10.16 2.43
CA VAL A 132 5.89 -10.77 2.37
C VAL A 132 6.21 -11.51 3.66
N VAL A 133 6.03 -10.86 4.81
CA VAL A 133 6.31 -11.46 6.13
C VAL A 133 5.39 -12.65 6.39
N PHE A 134 4.12 -12.59 5.97
CA PHE A 134 3.18 -13.70 6.10
C PHE A 134 3.58 -14.90 5.24
N LEU A 135 4.05 -14.68 4.02
CA LEU A 135 4.52 -15.76 3.16
C LEU A 135 5.80 -16.43 3.70
N LEU A 136 6.67 -15.65 4.35
CA LEU A 136 7.88 -16.16 5.02
C LEU A 136 7.57 -17.02 6.26
N GLN A 137 6.36 -16.94 6.83
CA GLN A 137 5.98 -17.81 7.94
C GLN A 137 5.86 -19.26 7.48
N ARG A 138 6.39 -20.19 8.29
CA ARG A 138 6.36 -21.63 7.99
C ARG A 138 4.95 -22.24 8.04
N SER A 139 4.00 -21.61 8.73
CA SER A 139 2.64 -22.15 8.91
C SER A 139 1.56 -21.17 8.46
N VAL A 140 0.41 -21.72 8.06
CA VAL A 140 -0.80 -20.96 7.70
C VAL A 140 -1.79 -20.94 8.87
N SER A 141 -1.36 -20.42 10.02
CA SER A 141 -2.20 -20.34 11.22
C SER A 141 -2.60 -18.91 11.55
N PHE A 142 -3.64 -18.74 12.36
CA PHE A 142 -4.02 -17.44 12.90
C PHE A 142 -2.88 -16.81 13.71
N GLN A 143 -2.15 -17.61 14.49
CA GLN A 143 -0.99 -17.14 15.25
C GLN A 143 0.14 -16.64 14.34
N ALA A 144 0.38 -17.32 13.21
CA ALA A 144 1.34 -16.87 12.22
C ALA A 144 0.93 -15.50 11.64
N LEU A 145 -0.36 -15.29 11.37
CA LEU A 145 -0.86 -14.00 10.92
C LEU A 145 -0.62 -12.89 11.95
N VAL A 146 -0.95 -13.12 13.23
CA VAL A 146 -0.72 -12.11 14.29
C VAL A 146 0.75 -11.73 14.38
N ARG A 147 1.66 -12.71 14.30
CA ARG A 147 3.11 -12.46 14.27
C ARG A 147 3.52 -11.64 13.05
N SER A 148 2.97 -11.96 11.87
CA SER A 148 3.24 -11.21 10.63
C SER A 148 2.72 -9.78 10.69
N VAL A 149 1.55 -9.55 11.28
CA VAL A 149 1.01 -8.21 11.53
C VAL A 149 1.93 -7.43 12.46
N GLY A 150 2.36 -8.05 13.58
CA GLY A 150 3.28 -7.41 14.52
C GLY A 150 4.60 -6.99 13.89
N VAL A 151 5.22 -7.88 13.10
CA VAL A 151 6.48 -7.58 12.40
C VAL A 151 6.28 -6.53 11.30
N ALA A 152 5.21 -6.63 10.50
CA ALA A 152 4.91 -5.63 9.47
C ALA A 152 4.63 -4.25 10.06
N PHE A 153 3.97 -4.20 11.23
CA PHE A 153 3.73 -2.97 11.96
C PHE A 153 5.03 -2.39 12.51
N ALA A 154 5.89 -3.23 13.10
CA ALA A 154 7.20 -2.80 13.59
C ALA A 154 8.07 -2.23 12.45
N LEU A 155 8.07 -2.85 11.27
CA LEU A 155 8.76 -2.34 10.08
C LEU A 155 8.17 -0.98 9.63
N ALA A 156 6.85 -0.84 9.60
CA ALA A 156 6.21 0.42 9.25
C ALA A 156 6.57 1.54 10.25
N VAL A 157 6.48 1.25 11.55
CA VAL A 157 6.83 2.20 12.62
C VAL A 157 8.31 2.57 12.57
N LEU A 158 9.20 1.61 12.34
CA LEU A 158 10.64 1.86 12.25
C LEU A 158 10.97 2.90 11.18
N SER A 159 10.31 2.85 10.01
CA SER A 159 10.51 3.87 8.96
C SER A 159 10.07 5.27 9.40
N VAL A 160 8.95 5.39 10.12
CA VAL A 160 8.48 6.68 10.66
C VAL A 160 9.45 7.19 11.72
N VAL A 161 9.95 6.31 12.60
CA VAL A 161 10.94 6.66 13.63
C VAL A 161 12.25 7.13 13.01
N ILE A 162 12.73 6.48 11.93
CA ILE A 162 13.93 6.92 11.20
C ILE A 162 13.74 8.36 10.67
N VAL A 163 12.57 8.68 10.10
CA VAL A 163 12.28 10.04 9.62
C VAL A 163 12.19 11.05 10.76
N ALA A 164 11.55 10.67 11.87
CA ALA A 164 11.45 11.54 13.04
C ALA A 164 12.84 11.80 13.66
N ALA A 165 13.68 10.77 13.78
CA ALA A 165 15.03 10.87 14.34
C ALA A 165 16.00 11.64 13.42
N THR A 166 15.72 11.71 12.11
CA THR A 166 16.50 12.47 11.13
C THR A 166 15.85 13.80 10.75
N SER A 167 14.91 14.30 11.56
CA SER A 167 14.19 15.55 11.31
C SER A 167 15.10 16.78 11.36
N ASP A 168 16.03 16.82 12.32
CA ASP A 168 17.01 17.91 12.50
C ASP A 168 18.28 17.74 11.66
N ALA A 169 18.41 16.62 10.95
CA ALA A 169 19.58 16.31 10.13
C ALA A 169 19.52 16.99 8.76
N THR A 170 20.65 17.02 8.06
CA THR A 170 20.70 17.53 6.67
C THR A 170 19.77 16.70 5.76
N PRO A 171 19.17 17.30 4.72
CA PRO A 171 18.24 16.61 3.83
C PRO A 171 18.88 15.39 3.14
N LEU A 172 20.19 15.46 2.90
CA LEU A 172 20.98 14.34 2.37
C LEU A 172 21.04 13.17 3.35
N VAL A 173 21.34 13.41 4.63
CA VAL A 173 21.39 12.36 5.66
C VAL A 173 20.03 11.69 5.81
N ARG A 174 18.95 12.46 5.83
CA ARG A 174 17.57 11.93 5.87
C ARG A 174 17.26 11.05 4.65
N LEU A 175 17.61 11.51 3.45
CA LEU A 175 17.43 10.75 2.21
C LEU A 175 18.22 9.44 2.24
N VAL A 176 19.49 9.48 2.66
CA VAL A 176 20.35 8.29 2.74
C VAL A 176 19.82 7.31 3.78
N ALA A 177 19.49 7.76 4.99
CA ALA A 177 18.99 6.91 6.06
C ALA A 177 17.72 6.16 5.66
N ILE A 178 16.73 6.86 5.09
CA ILE A 178 15.49 6.23 4.65
C ILE A 178 15.70 5.34 3.42
N SER A 179 16.62 5.72 2.53
CA SER A 179 16.95 4.93 1.36
C SER A 179 17.61 3.61 1.75
N LEU A 180 18.53 3.61 2.71
CA LEU A 180 19.18 2.39 3.22
C LEU A 180 18.15 1.41 3.78
N TYR A 181 17.20 1.88 4.59
CA TYR A 181 16.10 1.05 5.09
C TYR A 181 15.27 0.45 3.95
N ARG A 182 14.93 1.24 2.93
CA ARG A 182 14.15 0.78 1.77
C ARG A 182 14.95 -0.17 0.88
N PHE A 183 16.25 0.05 0.72
CA PHE A 183 17.15 -0.82 -0.03
C PHE A 183 17.26 -2.19 0.61
N PHE A 184 17.27 -2.28 1.94
CA PHE A 184 17.21 -3.56 2.64
C PHE A 184 15.96 -4.36 2.22
N PHE A 185 14.79 -3.71 2.22
CA PHE A 185 13.55 -4.38 1.81
C PHE A 185 13.53 -4.76 0.33
N VAL A 186 14.03 -3.90 -0.56
CA VAL A 186 14.19 -4.24 -1.98
C VAL A 186 15.17 -5.39 -2.17
N GLY A 187 16.25 -5.45 -1.38
CA GLY A 187 17.17 -6.58 -1.35
C GLY A 187 16.46 -7.88 -0.98
N CYS A 188 15.59 -7.87 0.02
CA CYS A 188 14.74 -9.02 0.35
C CYS A 188 13.82 -9.43 -0.81
N LEU A 189 13.20 -8.46 -1.51
CA LEU A 189 12.35 -8.73 -2.67
C LEU A 189 13.14 -9.31 -3.85
N LEU A 190 14.34 -8.80 -4.12
CA LEU A 190 15.23 -9.30 -5.17
C LEU A 190 15.71 -10.72 -4.85
N TRP A 191 16.06 -10.97 -3.59
CA TRP A 191 16.39 -12.32 -3.12
C TRP A 191 15.21 -13.27 -3.35
N LEU A 192 13.98 -12.84 -3.03
CA LEU A 192 12.78 -13.64 -3.24
C LEU A 192 12.43 -13.85 -4.72
N LEU A 193 12.76 -12.88 -5.58
CA LEU A 193 12.62 -12.99 -7.03
C LEU A 193 13.56 -14.06 -7.62
N ALA A 194 14.80 -14.10 -7.12
CA ALA A 194 15.84 -15.05 -7.53
C ALA A 194 15.58 -16.45 -6.94
N ARG A 195 15.21 -16.52 -5.66
CA ARG A 195 14.92 -17.76 -4.92
C ARG A 195 13.49 -17.74 -4.41
N PRO A 196 12.50 -18.06 -5.26
CA PRO A 196 11.10 -18.11 -4.86
C PRO A 196 10.90 -19.17 -3.76
N MET A 197 9.98 -18.89 -2.84
CA MET A 197 9.60 -19.84 -1.79
C MET A 197 8.85 -21.01 -2.40
N SER A 198 9.02 -22.21 -1.86
CA SER A 198 8.26 -23.40 -2.31
C SER A 198 6.75 -23.27 -2.09
N ARG A 199 6.31 -22.33 -1.25
CA ARG A 199 4.94 -22.19 -0.73
C ARG A 199 3.88 -21.75 -1.73
N ALA A 200 4.25 -21.02 -2.79
CA ALA A 200 3.31 -20.57 -3.82
C ALA A 200 3.93 -20.70 -5.21
N SER A 201 3.11 -20.59 -6.26
CA SER A 201 3.60 -20.68 -7.64
C SER A 201 4.66 -19.62 -7.93
N VAL A 202 5.79 -20.06 -8.48
CA VAL A 202 6.94 -19.22 -8.84
C VAL A 202 6.51 -18.03 -9.69
N ARG A 203 5.59 -18.25 -10.64
CA ARG A 203 5.07 -17.19 -11.51
C ARG A 203 4.36 -16.10 -10.70
N THR A 204 3.42 -16.50 -9.84
CA THR A 204 2.65 -15.53 -9.03
C THR A 204 3.51 -14.79 -8.01
N GLN A 205 4.50 -15.47 -7.42
CA GLN A 205 5.45 -14.83 -6.52
C GLN A 205 6.31 -13.80 -7.26
N ARG A 206 6.83 -14.15 -8.43
CA ARG A 206 7.63 -13.23 -9.24
C ARG A 206 6.81 -12.03 -9.72
N GLU A 207 5.56 -12.24 -10.14
CA GLU A 207 4.65 -11.15 -10.52
C GLU A 207 4.41 -10.19 -9.35
N PHE A 208 4.16 -10.69 -8.13
CA PHE A 208 4.02 -9.86 -6.94
C PHE A 208 5.32 -9.13 -6.55
N CYS A 209 6.46 -9.83 -6.57
CA CYS A 209 7.76 -9.24 -6.25
C CYS A 209 8.12 -8.15 -7.27
N PHE A 210 7.90 -8.39 -8.56
CA PHE A 210 8.10 -7.41 -9.61
C PHE A 210 7.21 -6.18 -9.40
N PHE A 211 5.93 -6.39 -9.11
CA PHE A 211 4.99 -5.31 -8.78
C PHE A 211 5.46 -4.47 -7.57
N ALA A 212 5.92 -5.14 -6.50
CA ALA A 212 6.47 -4.45 -5.34
C ALA A 212 7.78 -3.70 -5.66
N ILE A 213 8.69 -4.29 -6.46
CA ILE A 213 9.93 -3.63 -6.88
C ILE A 213 9.62 -2.37 -7.69
N VAL A 214 8.68 -2.42 -8.65
CA VAL A 214 8.28 -1.23 -9.42
C VAL A 214 7.74 -0.13 -8.49
N HIS A 215 6.97 -0.49 -7.46
CA HIS A 215 6.54 0.46 -6.44
C HIS A 215 7.72 1.15 -5.74
N PHE A 216 8.75 0.39 -5.34
CA PHE A 216 9.96 0.96 -4.72
C PHE A 216 10.83 1.76 -5.70
N VAL A 217 10.88 1.39 -6.98
CA VAL A 217 11.59 2.18 -8.01
C VAL A 217 10.94 3.55 -8.17
N LEU A 218 9.61 3.61 -8.29
CA LEU A 218 8.88 4.88 -8.36
C LEU A 218 9.10 5.71 -7.09
N LEU A 219 9.18 5.05 -5.92
CA LEU A 219 9.48 5.69 -4.64
C LEU A 219 10.87 6.35 -4.61
N PHE A 220 11.91 5.62 -5.04
CA PHE A 220 13.25 6.18 -5.13
C PHE A 220 13.33 7.31 -6.14
N ALA A 221 12.67 7.16 -7.31
CA ALA A 221 12.66 8.17 -8.35
C ALA A 221 12.10 9.51 -7.84
N TYR A 222 10.93 9.52 -7.21
CA TYR A 222 10.39 10.79 -6.68
C TYR A 222 11.20 11.31 -5.49
N SER A 223 11.78 10.44 -4.66
CA SER A 223 12.60 10.87 -3.52
C SER A 223 13.87 11.60 -3.97
N ILE A 224 14.51 11.12 -5.04
CA ILE A 224 15.67 11.78 -5.65
C ILE A 224 15.25 13.09 -6.33
N LEU A 225 14.15 13.10 -7.08
CA LEU A 225 13.66 14.32 -7.75
C LEU A 225 13.30 15.42 -6.75
N PHE A 226 12.66 15.06 -5.62
CA PHE A 226 12.39 16.01 -4.53
C PHE A 226 13.66 16.51 -3.87
N TYR A 227 14.70 15.67 -3.74
CA TYR A 227 16.01 16.10 -3.25
C TYR A 227 16.71 17.07 -4.21
N LEU A 228 16.60 16.86 -5.52
CA LEU A 228 17.15 17.74 -6.55
C LEU A 228 16.32 19.03 -6.75
N GLY A 229 15.19 19.16 -6.06
CA GLY A 229 14.29 20.32 -6.18
C GLY A 229 13.36 20.29 -7.40
N ASP A 230 13.35 19.21 -8.17
CA ASP A 230 12.45 18.99 -9.30
C ASP A 230 11.11 18.38 -8.82
N VAL A 231 10.34 19.23 -8.16
CA VAL A 231 9.09 18.82 -7.52
C VAL A 231 8.00 18.49 -8.54
N GLN A 232 8.00 19.13 -9.71
CA GLN A 232 7.00 18.89 -10.75
C GLN A 232 7.09 17.45 -11.28
N ASN A 233 8.29 17.03 -11.69
CA ASN A 233 8.49 15.66 -12.16
C ASN A 233 8.33 14.66 -11.01
N GLY A 234 8.82 14.97 -9.81
CA GLY A 234 8.63 14.10 -8.64
C GLY A 234 7.15 13.81 -8.33
N MET A 235 6.27 14.81 -8.48
CA MET A 235 4.83 14.62 -8.27
C MET A 235 4.18 13.67 -9.28
N ILE A 236 4.65 13.64 -10.53
CA ILE A 236 4.18 12.68 -11.54
C ILE A 236 4.46 11.25 -11.06
N PHE A 237 5.68 10.99 -10.56
CA PHE A 237 6.04 9.68 -10.00
C PHE A 237 5.20 9.33 -8.77
N VAL A 238 4.86 10.30 -7.91
CA VAL A 238 3.93 10.08 -6.79
C VAL A 238 2.55 9.63 -7.30
N TYR A 239 1.99 10.28 -8.33
CA TYR A 239 0.71 9.89 -8.91
C TYR A 239 0.76 8.49 -9.52
N CYS A 240 1.77 8.19 -10.34
CA CYS A 240 1.97 6.86 -10.92
C CYS A 240 2.06 5.78 -9.84
N LYS A 241 2.81 6.03 -8.77
CA LYS A 241 2.94 5.11 -7.62
C LYS A 241 1.59 4.84 -6.96
N VAL A 242 0.79 5.89 -6.75
CA VAL A 242 -0.50 5.79 -6.07
C VAL A 242 -1.50 4.99 -6.91
N ILE A 243 -1.54 5.23 -8.22
CA ILE A 243 -2.35 4.46 -9.17
C ILE A 243 -1.92 2.99 -9.17
N LEU A 244 -0.62 2.72 -9.27
CA LEU A 244 -0.06 1.37 -9.27
C LEU A 244 -0.48 0.57 -8.02
N VAL A 245 -0.41 1.16 -6.83
CA VAL A 245 -0.76 0.46 -5.58
C VAL A 245 -2.26 0.17 -5.46
N THR A 246 -3.11 0.88 -6.19
CA THR A 246 -4.57 0.69 -6.15
C THR A 246 -4.98 -0.72 -6.57
N ILE A 247 -4.23 -1.33 -7.49
CA ILE A 247 -4.45 -2.71 -7.95
C ILE A 247 -3.74 -3.77 -7.09
N SER A 248 -3.10 -3.38 -5.99
CA SER A 248 -2.35 -4.33 -5.12
C SER A 248 -3.19 -5.49 -4.58
N PRO A 249 -4.48 -5.34 -4.19
CA PRO A 249 -5.27 -6.48 -3.67
C PRO A 249 -5.42 -7.61 -4.70
N PHE A 250 -5.41 -7.29 -6.00
CA PHE A 250 -5.49 -8.27 -7.07
C PHE A 250 -4.25 -9.18 -7.12
N PHE A 251 -3.05 -8.61 -7.00
CA PHE A 251 -1.82 -9.39 -6.94
C PHE A 251 -1.74 -10.23 -5.67
N VAL A 252 -2.14 -9.66 -4.53
CA VAL A 252 -2.22 -10.38 -3.25
C VAL A 252 -3.18 -11.56 -3.36
N TRP A 253 -4.35 -11.37 -3.96
CA TRP A 253 -5.31 -12.44 -4.20
C TRP A 253 -4.73 -13.58 -5.04
N ARG A 254 -4.10 -13.28 -6.17
CA ARG A 254 -3.50 -14.29 -7.05
C ARG A 254 -2.41 -15.09 -6.34
N LEU A 255 -1.62 -14.41 -5.51
CA LEU A 255 -0.57 -15.01 -4.71
C LEU A 255 -1.12 -15.95 -3.64
N LEU A 256 -2.14 -15.53 -2.89
CA LEU A 256 -2.80 -16.36 -1.87
C LEU A 256 -3.56 -17.55 -2.46
N LYS A 257 -4.14 -17.39 -3.66
CA LYS A 257 -4.74 -18.49 -4.39
C LYS A 257 -3.68 -19.57 -4.69
N ALA A 258 -2.52 -19.17 -5.19
CA ALA A 258 -1.42 -20.09 -5.47
C ALA A 258 -0.85 -20.75 -4.21
N ASP A 259 -0.80 -20.02 -3.08
CA ASP A 259 -0.43 -20.58 -1.78
C ASP A 259 -1.42 -21.68 -1.34
N THR A 260 -2.73 -21.45 -1.54
CA THR A 260 -3.76 -22.44 -1.23
C THR A 260 -3.56 -23.75 -1.99
N GLU A 261 -3.29 -23.65 -3.29
CA GLU A 261 -3.10 -24.83 -4.16
C GLU A 261 -1.92 -25.68 -3.68
N HIS A 262 -0.84 -25.04 -3.21
CA HIS A 262 0.32 -25.72 -2.65
C HIS A 262 -0.01 -26.51 -1.37
N TRP A 263 -0.69 -25.90 -0.40
CA TRP A 263 -1.07 -26.59 0.85
C TRP A 263 -2.07 -27.73 0.63
N ARG A 264 -2.96 -27.59 -0.35
CA ARG A 264 -3.86 -28.69 -0.75
C ARG A 264 -3.11 -29.86 -1.38
N GLY A 265 -2.09 -29.56 -2.19
CA GLY A 265 -1.19 -30.57 -2.74
C GLY A 265 -0.47 -31.37 -1.66
N PHE A 266 -0.10 -30.74 -0.54
CA PHE A 266 0.45 -31.45 0.62
C PHE A 266 -0.57 -32.35 1.32
N SER A 267 -1.80 -31.85 1.54
CA SER A 267 -2.87 -32.65 2.15
C SER A 267 -3.19 -33.91 1.37
N ASN A 268 -3.17 -33.85 0.03
CA ASN A 268 -3.47 -35.00 -0.84
C ASN A 268 -2.32 -36.02 -0.92
N ARG A 269 -1.11 -35.65 -0.50
CA ARG A 269 0.07 -36.56 -0.44
C ARG A 269 0.26 -37.19 0.94
N ALA A 270 -0.46 -36.70 1.95
CA ALA A 270 -0.39 -37.18 3.33
C ALA A 270 -1.48 -38.24 3.63
N VAL A 271 -2.37 -38.49 2.67
CA VAL A 271 -3.36 -39.59 2.65
C VAL A 271 -2.88 -40.63 1.67
#